data_AF-A0A8T5LF64-F1
#
_entry.id   AF-A0A8T5LF64-F1
#
_cell.length_a   1.000
_cell.length_b   1.000
_cell.length_c   1.000
_cell.angle_alpha   90.00
_cell.angle_beta   90.00
_cell.angle_gamma   90.00
#
_symmetry.space_group_name_H-M   'P 1'
#
loop_
_entity.id
_entity.type
_entity.pdbx_description
1 polymer ?
#
loop_
_entity_poly.entity_id
_entity_poly.type
_entity_poly.pdbx_seq_one_letter_code
_entity_poly.pdbx_strand_id
1 'polypeptide(L)' 'VPFYFKERLRMKEKMEQPESKKVYNLRKITVEPVFGNLKQNFGFREFLLRGLEKVKIEMNLACIAHNLQKIWRLKAANSC' A
#
# COMPACT_ATOMS: atom_id res chain seq x y z
N VAL A 1 -1.70 -22.05 -20.81
CA VAL A 1 -2.17 -21.42 -19.55
C VAL A 1 -1.14 -20.37 -19.13
N PRO A 2 -1.51 -19.12 -18.82
CA PRO A 2 -0.55 -18.08 -18.42
C PRO A 2 0.20 -18.43 -17.13
N PHE A 3 1.44 -17.99 -16.97
CA PHE A 3 2.29 -18.35 -15.83
C PHE A 3 1.69 -17.95 -14.45
N TYR A 4 0.83 -16.92 -14.42
CA TYR A 4 0.19 -16.38 -13.21
C TYR A 4 -1.21 -16.97 -12.93
N PHE A 5 -1.63 -18.00 -13.67
CA PHE A 5 -2.96 -18.58 -13.56
C PHE A 5 -3.21 -19.20 -12.18
N LYS A 6 -2.20 -19.85 -11.61
CA LYS A 6 -2.25 -20.48 -10.29
C LYS A 6 -2.49 -19.45 -9.18
N GLU A 7 -1.79 -18.33 -9.23
CA GLU A 7 -1.89 -17.23 -8.27
C GLU A 7 -3.27 -16.57 -8.33
N ARG A 8 -3.83 -16.46 -9.53
CA ARG A 8 -5.18 -15.92 -9.74
C ARG A 8 -6.25 -16.80 -9.11
N LEU A 9 -6.17 -18.12 -9.30
CA LEU A 9 -7.06 -19.10 -8.66
C LEU A 9 -6.96 -19.01 -7.13
N ARG A 10 -5.75 -18.99 -6.59
CA ARG A 10 -5.51 -18.83 -5.15
C ARG A 10 -6.13 -17.55 -4.58
N MET A 11 -6.01 -16.43 -5.29
CA MET A 11 -6.64 -15.17 -4.85
C MET A 11 -8.16 -15.22 -4.98
N LYS A 12 -8.70 -15.88 -6.00
CA LYS A 12 -10.15 -16.09 -6.13
C LYS A 12 -10.69 -16.88 -4.93
N GLU A 13 -10.08 -18.02 -4.60
CA GLU A 13 -10.44 -18.85 -3.45
C GLU A 13 -10.37 -18.07 -2.12
N LYS A 14 -9.31 -17.28 -1.93
CA LYS A 14 -9.17 -16.40 -0.75
C LYS A 14 -10.30 -15.38 -0.67
N MET A 15 -10.67 -14.80 -1.81
CA MET A 15 -11.70 -13.76 -1.89
C MET A 15 -13.12 -14.30 -1.75
N GLU A 16 -13.35 -15.62 -1.82
CA GLU A 16 -14.66 -16.21 -1.54
C GLU A 16 -15.04 -16.11 -0.05
N GLN A 17 -14.04 -16.12 0.84
CA GLN A 17 -14.23 -16.09 2.28
C GLN A 17 -14.88 -14.76 2.73
N PRO A 18 -15.93 -14.80 3.57
CA PRO A 18 -16.66 -13.60 3.99
C PRO A 18 -15.78 -12.61 4.77
N GLU A 19 -14.80 -13.10 5.55
CA GLU A 19 -13.82 -12.27 6.26
C GLU A 19 -12.93 -11.51 5.28
N SER A 20 -12.45 -12.18 4.23
CA SER A 20 -11.63 -11.56 3.18
C SER A 20 -12.40 -10.46 2.45
N LYS A 21 -13.69 -10.69 2.14
CA LYS A 21 -14.57 -9.69 1.52
C LYS A 21 -14.72 -8.45 2.39
N LYS A 22 -14.94 -8.62 3.70
CA LYS A 22 -15.00 -7.49 4.66
C LYS A 22 -13.70 -6.69 4.71
N VAL A 23 -12.55 -7.36 4.84
CA VAL A 23 -11.24 -6.70 4.86
C VAL A 23 -10.95 -5.97 3.55
N TYR A 24 -11.31 -6.58 2.41
CA TYR A 24 -11.11 -5.98 1.09
C TYR A 24 -11.94 -4.69 0.91
N ASN A 25 -13.21 -4.70 1.36
CA ASN A 25 -14.06 -3.52 1.33
C ASN A 25 -13.48 -2.35 2.12
N LEU A 26 -12.92 -2.63 3.30
CA LEU A 26 -12.20 -1.61 4.09
C LEU A 26 -10.96 -1.11 3.35
N ARG A 27 -10.16 -2.03 2.80
CA ARG A 27 -8.91 -1.70 2.10
C ARG A 27 -9.11 -0.80 0.88
N LYS A 28 -10.22 -1.01 0.16
CA LYS A 28 -10.62 -0.18 -0.98
C LYS A 28 -10.65 1.30 -0.62
N ILE A 29 -11.05 1.62 0.60
CA ILE A 29 -11.14 3.01 1.08
C ILE A 29 -9.83 3.45 1.70
N THR A 30 -9.20 2.62 2.54
CA THR A 30 -8.01 3.02 3.31
C THR A 30 -6.76 3.24 2.48
N VAL A 31 -6.67 2.65 1.28
CA VAL A 31 -5.47 2.73 0.44
C VAL A 31 -5.39 4.04 -0.36
N GLU A 32 -6.54 4.60 -0.74
CA GLU A 32 -6.63 5.87 -1.48
C GLU A 32 -5.91 7.04 -0.80
N PRO A 33 -6.10 7.32 0.52
CA PRO A 33 -5.39 8.43 1.16
C PRO A 33 -3.87 8.21 1.23
N VAL A 34 -3.40 6.95 1.27
CA VAL A 34 -1.97 6.65 1.25
C VAL A 34 -1.37 7.03 -0.10
N PHE A 35 -2.00 6.58 -1.20
CA PHE A 35 -1.56 6.95 -2.54
C PHE A 35 -1.70 8.43 -2.83
N GLY A 36 -2.77 9.07 -2.34
CA GLY A 36 -2.96 10.51 -2.41
C GLY A 36 -1.82 11.27 -1.72
N ASN A 37 -1.46 10.89 -0.49
CA ASN A 37 -0.37 11.52 0.26
C ASN A 37 0.98 11.33 -0.45
N LEU A 38 1.28 10.11 -0.89
CA LEU A 38 2.52 9.80 -1.60
C LEU A 38 2.66 10.63 -2.89
N LYS A 39 1.60 10.72 -3.69
CA LYS A 39 1.66 11.42 -4.98
C LYS A 39 1.61 12.94 -4.84
N GLN A 40 0.70 13.46 -4.02
CA GLN A 40 0.40 14.90 -3.96
C GLN A 40 1.30 15.63 -2.96
N ASN A 41 1.46 15.08 -1.75
CA ASN A 41 2.18 15.77 -0.69
C ASN A 41 3.67 15.42 -0.68
N PHE A 42 4.02 14.17 -0.96
CA PHE A 42 5.43 13.75 -1.04
C PHE A 42 6.03 13.94 -2.44
N GLY A 43 5.21 14.25 -3.45
CA GLY A 43 5.68 14.42 -4.83
C GLY A 43 6.19 13.13 -5.49
N PHE A 44 5.90 11.95 -4.93
CA PHE A 44 6.34 10.67 -5.47
C PHE A 44 5.50 10.27 -6.70
N ARG A 45 5.89 10.79 -7.86
CA ARG A 45 5.21 10.56 -9.16
C ARG A 45 5.87 9.50 -10.01
N GLU A 46 7.19 9.42 -9.92
CA GLU A 46 8.03 8.61 -10.78
C GLU A 46 9.10 7.93 -9.95
N PHE A 47 9.54 6.76 -10.39
CA PHE A 47 10.68 6.06 -9.83
C PHE A 47 11.95 6.57 -10.48
N LEU A 48 12.99 6.83 -9.70
CA LEU A 48 14.28 7.32 -10.21
C LEU A 48 15.15 6.15 -10.67
N LEU A 49 14.96 4.97 -10.07
CA LEU A 49 15.74 3.77 -10.38
C LEU A 49 15.00 2.82 -11.32
N ARG A 50 15.78 2.06 -12.09
CA ARG A 50 15.26 1.01 -13.00
C ARG A 50 15.53 -0.38 -12.43
N GLY A 51 14.60 -1.30 -12.72
CA GLY A 51 14.64 -2.68 -12.26
C GLY A 51 13.82 -2.91 -10.98
N LEU A 52 13.11 -4.04 -10.92
CA LEU A 52 12.15 -4.36 -9.86
C LEU A 52 12.75 -4.29 -8.45
N GLU A 53 14.00 -4.71 -8.29
CA GLU A 53 14.69 -4.68 -7.00
C GLU A 53 14.89 -3.25 -6.49
N LYS A 54 15.41 -2.36 -7.33
CA LYS A 54 15.68 -0.97 -6.96
C LYS A 54 14.40 -0.16 -6.77
N VAL A 55 13.40 -0.37 -7.64
CA VAL A 55 12.05 0.23 -7.50
C VAL A 55 11.39 -0.16 -6.18
N LYS A 56 11.57 -1.41 -5.72
CA LYS A 56 11.08 -1.84 -4.41
C LYS A 56 11.73 -1.06 -3.27
N ILE A 57 13.02 -0.77 -3.36
CA ILE A 57 13.73 0.04 -2.34
C ILE A 57 13.11 1.43 -2.26
N GLU A 58 12.92 2.10 -3.40
CA GLU A 58 12.30 3.44 -3.43
C GLU A 58 10.88 3.43 -2.84
N MET A 59 10.06 2.46 -3.23
CA MET A 59 8.72 2.32 -2.69
C MET A 59 8.73 2.05 -1.17
N ASN A 60 9.66 1.22 -0.69
CA ASN A 60 9.80 0.93 0.73
C ASN A 60 10.19 2.18 1.52
N LEU A 61 11.14 2.97 1.02
CA LEU A 61 11.52 4.24 1.63
C LEU A 61 10.36 5.22 1.70
N ALA A 62 9.59 5.36 0.62
CA ALA A 62 8.39 6.18 0.59
C ALA A 62 7.33 5.73 1.61
N CYS A 63 7.12 4.41 1.73
CA CYS A 63 6.22 3.83 2.73
C CYS A 63 6.70 4.09 4.17
N ILE A 64 8.00 3.96 4.44
CA ILE A 64 8.60 4.23 5.76
C ILE A 64 8.35 5.68 6.15
N ALA A 65 8.65 6.63 5.26
CA ALA A 65 8.42 8.05 5.51
C ALA A 65 6.94 8.35 5.80
N HIS A 66 6.02 7.77 5.02
CA HIS A 66 4.58 7.90 5.25
C HIS A 66 4.17 7.38 6.64
N ASN A 67 4.66 6.20 7.01
CA ASN A 67 4.33 5.58 8.30
C ASN A 67 4.90 6.39 9.49
N LEU A 68 6.13 6.91 9.37
CA LEU A 68 6.73 7.77 10.39
C LEU A 68 5.92 9.06 10.60
N GLN A 69 5.50 9.71 9.51
CA GLN A 69 4.63 10.89 9.58
C GLN A 69 3.31 10.58 10.32
N LYS A 70 2.71 9.42 10.05
CA LYS A 70 1.46 9.00 10.71
C LYS A 70 1.67 8.76 12.21
N ILE A 71 2.74 8.05 12.59
CA ILE A 71 3.08 7.79 14.00
C ILE A 71 3.32 9.10 14.73
N TRP A 72 4.08 10.02 14.14
CA TRP A 72 4.35 11.33 14.74
C TRP A 72 3.07 12.13 14.98
N ARG A 73 2.15 12.18 14.01
CA ARG A 73 0.85 12.87 14.17
C ARG A 73 -0.02 12.22 15.24
N LEU A 74 -0.07 10.89 15.30
CA LEU A 74 -0.82 10.18 16.33
C LEU A 74 -0.25 10.44 17.73
N LYS A 75 1.08 10.44 17.87
CA LYS A 75 1.73 10.79 19.14
C LYS A 75 1.43 12.22 19.56
N ALA A 76 1.52 13.18 18.64
CA ALA A 76 1.20 14.57 18.92
C ALA A 76 -0.26 14.75 19.38
N ALA A 77 -1.21 14.09 18.71
CA ALA A 77 -2.63 14.15 19.08
C ALA A 77 -2.94 13.52 20.45
N ASN A 78 -2.22 12.46 20.83
CA ASN A 78 -2.39 11.77 22.11
C ASN A 78 -1.64 12.44 23.28
N SER A 79 -0.85 13.48 23.01
CA SER A 79 -0.08 14.23 24.03
C SER A 79 -0.84 15.47 24.53
N CYS A 80 -2.08 15.67 24.06
CA CYS A 80 -3.01 16.72 24.48
C CYS A 80 -4.15 16.13 25.31
#